data_AF-A0A397US67-F1
#
_entry.id   AF-A0A397US67-F1
#
_cell.length_a   1.000
_cell.length_b   1.000
_cell.length_c   1.000
_cell.angle_alpha   90.00
_cell.angle_beta   90.00
_cell.angle_gamma   90.00
#
_symmetry.space_group_name_H-M   'P 1'
#
loop_
_entity.id
_entity.type
_entity.pdbx_description
1 polymer ?
#
loop_
_entity_poly.entity_id
_entity_poly.type
_entity_poly.pdbx_seq_one_letter_code
_entity_poly.pdbx_strand_id
1 'polypeptide(L)'
;MTIFVLSVIVFSEPMNSTILFPFIYFMVRDFGVSDDDKEIGRYAGLIASSFFFAQFCFAMFWGSLSDRVGRRPILLLGLLGNIVTCLLFGLSKSLIWAIATRAACGMLNGNVGVAKSMLGEVTDRTNQTRAFSLFGFCWGFGCIVGPMTGGYLSNPVDRFPGIFGGCLFLKQFPYFLPCAVAASIGLTGFIVGFFMLPETRHPKILSDPERKPFLPSNKKFYGAVIPCNEINDNNNSKFIADDVCSVTSNDIDKDSTNGKNIIINNNISKITYRTIASYALICFQTILLDEVYPIYTVTPIKDGGLGFNSNDLALTLAFSGALHLFCQFLVYPYLRNKWDTLKMFRFAFIAFVPCYCIFPLISLLQRKLTESEITSKMGTTVIWPLLFLNLIFRVLLNVIVFTTIMILV
;
A
#
# COMPACT_ATOMS: atom_id res chain seq x y z
N MET A 1 10.28 1.80 21.82
CA MET A 1 8.90 1.49 22.23
C MET A 1 7.88 2.04 21.23
N THR A 2 7.86 3.35 20.95
CA THR A 2 6.88 3.99 20.03
C THR A 2 6.83 3.36 18.64
N ILE A 3 7.99 3.09 18.02
CA ILE A 3 8.07 2.45 16.69
C ILE A 3 7.41 1.07 16.70
N PHE A 4 7.61 0.27 17.76
CA PHE A 4 7.00 -1.06 17.88
C PHE A 4 5.47 -0.98 17.98
N VAL A 5 4.95 -0.05 18.80
CA VAL A 5 3.49 0.20 18.91
C VAL A 5 2.91 0.64 17.57
N LEU A 6 3.59 1.56 16.88
CA LEU A 6 3.24 1.97 15.51
C LEU A 6 3.23 0.79 14.54
N SER A 7 4.16 -0.15 14.64
CA SER A 7 4.18 -1.34 13.78
C SER A 7 2.99 -2.26 14.00
N VAL A 8 2.54 -2.46 15.24
CA VAL A 8 1.33 -3.25 15.53
C VAL A 8 0.10 -2.59 14.90
N ILE A 9 -0.01 -1.26 15.03
CA ILE A 9 -1.09 -0.47 14.43
C ILE A 9 -1.03 -0.57 12.90
N VAL A 10 0.13 -0.29 12.30
CA VAL A 10 0.35 -0.30 10.86
C VAL A 10 0.15 -1.68 10.27
N PHE A 11 0.44 -2.76 11.00
CA PHE A 11 0.21 -4.13 10.54
C PHE A 11 -1.27 -4.46 10.35
N SER A 12 -2.16 -3.91 11.17
CA SER A 12 -3.61 -4.18 11.06
C SER A 12 -4.22 -3.68 9.74
N GLU A 13 -3.65 -2.62 9.15
CA GLU A 13 -4.14 -1.99 7.91
C GLU A 13 -3.99 -2.85 6.64
N PRO A 14 -2.79 -3.30 6.22
CA PRO A 14 -2.61 -4.16 5.06
C PRO A 14 -3.38 -5.46 5.21
N MET A 15 -3.46 -6.00 6.43
CA MET A 15 -4.22 -7.22 6.68
C MET A 15 -5.72 -6.99 6.43
N ASN A 16 -6.32 -5.92 6.97
CA ASN A 16 -7.73 -5.62 6.73
C ASN A 16 -8.02 -5.30 5.25
N SER A 17 -7.09 -4.64 4.57
CA SER A 17 -7.25 -4.27 3.16
C SER A 17 -7.15 -5.47 2.21
N THR A 18 -6.47 -6.56 2.61
CA THR A 18 -6.23 -7.73 1.76
C THR A 18 -7.08 -8.95 2.12
N ILE A 19 -7.73 -8.95 3.29
CA ILE A 19 -8.52 -10.09 3.77
C ILE A 19 -9.70 -10.46 2.86
N LEU A 20 -10.23 -9.50 2.10
CA LEU A 20 -11.40 -9.70 1.26
C LEU A 20 -11.13 -10.44 -0.05
N PHE A 21 -9.91 -10.38 -0.59
CA PHE A 21 -9.61 -10.84 -1.94
C PHE A 21 -9.96 -12.31 -2.18
N PRO A 22 -9.72 -13.23 -1.21
CA PRO A 22 -10.06 -14.64 -1.37
C PRO A 22 -11.57 -14.93 -1.43
N PHE A 23 -12.42 -14.05 -0.87
CA PHE A 23 -13.84 -14.38 -0.66
C PHE A 23 -14.82 -13.39 -1.28
N ILE A 24 -14.40 -12.21 -1.73
CA ILE A 24 -15.29 -11.17 -2.24
C ILE A 24 -16.11 -11.61 -3.47
N TYR A 25 -15.52 -12.42 -4.36
CA TYR A 25 -16.23 -12.99 -5.50
C TYR A 25 -17.37 -13.90 -5.03
N PHE A 26 -17.06 -14.83 -4.13
CA PHE A 26 -18.02 -15.77 -3.56
C PHE A 26 -19.12 -15.05 -2.77
N MET A 27 -18.76 -14.00 -2.04
CA MET A 27 -19.70 -13.18 -1.29
C MET A 27 -20.72 -12.47 -2.18
N VAL A 28 -20.28 -11.91 -3.30
CA VAL A 28 -21.19 -11.30 -4.29
C VAL A 28 -22.09 -12.35 -4.94
N ARG A 29 -21.53 -13.53 -5.26
CA ARG A 29 -22.32 -14.65 -5.78
C ARG A 29 -23.40 -15.09 -4.80
N ASP A 30 -23.07 -15.17 -3.51
CA ASP A 30 -24.01 -15.58 -2.46
C ASP A 30 -25.09 -14.53 -2.17
N PHE A 31 -24.90 -13.28 -2.58
CA PHE A 31 -25.96 -12.27 -2.55
C PHE A 31 -27.07 -12.51 -3.59
N GLY A 32 -26.84 -13.39 -4.58
CA GLY A 32 -27.85 -13.73 -5.59
C GLY A 32 -28.24 -12.55 -6.49
N VAL A 33 -27.33 -11.60 -6.74
CA VAL A 33 -27.61 -10.39 -7.53
C VAL A 33 -27.69 -10.69 -9.03
N SER A 34 -26.94 -11.68 -9.51
CA SER A 34 -26.92 -12.13 -10.91
C SER A 34 -26.36 -13.55 -10.99
N ASP A 35 -26.83 -14.33 -11.97
CA ASP A 35 -26.30 -15.65 -12.31
C ASP A 35 -25.13 -15.58 -13.31
N ASP A 36 -24.87 -14.40 -13.89
CA ASP A 36 -23.74 -14.18 -14.81
C ASP A 36 -22.44 -13.91 -14.03
N ASP A 37 -21.46 -14.79 -14.17
CA ASP A 37 -20.11 -14.70 -13.58
C ASP A 37 -19.40 -13.38 -13.93
N LYS A 38 -19.69 -12.79 -15.11
CA LYS A 38 -19.13 -11.48 -15.51
C LYS A 38 -19.66 -10.34 -14.66
N GLU A 39 -20.96 -10.35 -14.37
CA GLU A 39 -21.61 -9.35 -13.54
C GLU A 39 -21.15 -9.49 -12.07
N ILE A 40 -20.97 -10.71 -11.59
CA ILE A 40 -20.40 -10.99 -10.26
C ILE A 40 -18.99 -10.37 -10.14
N GLY A 41 -18.12 -10.60 -11.12
CA GLY A 41 -16.79 -10.01 -11.16
C GLY A 41 -16.82 -8.48 -11.17
N ARG A 42 -17.74 -7.87 -11.95
CA ARG A 42 -17.93 -6.42 -11.99
C ARG A 42 -18.34 -5.85 -10.62
N TYR A 43 -19.28 -6.50 -9.93
CA TYR A 43 -19.72 -6.06 -8.61
C TYR A 43 -18.63 -6.27 -7.53
N ALA A 44 -17.86 -7.35 -7.59
CA ALA A 44 -16.72 -7.57 -6.71
C ALA A 44 -15.68 -6.44 -6.86
N GLY A 45 -15.35 -6.08 -8.10
CA GLY A 45 -14.47 -4.94 -8.40
C GLY A 45 -15.05 -3.60 -7.94
N LEU A 46 -16.38 -3.42 -8.00
CA LEU A 46 -17.04 -2.21 -7.52
C LEU A 46 -16.98 -2.07 -5.99
N ILE A 47 -17.14 -3.16 -5.26
CA ILE A 47 -16.95 -3.18 -3.80
C ILE A 47 -15.49 -2.84 -3.45
N ALA A 48 -14.50 -3.44 -4.12
CA ALA A 48 -13.08 -3.18 -3.85
C ALA A 48 -12.69 -1.74 -4.18
N SER A 49 -13.08 -1.23 -5.36
CA SER A 49 -12.78 0.14 -5.79
C SER A 49 -13.45 1.21 -4.93
N SER A 50 -14.63 0.95 -4.35
CA SER A 50 -15.31 1.90 -3.44
C SER A 50 -14.46 2.28 -2.23
N PHE A 51 -13.67 1.34 -1.70
CA PHE A 51 -12.73 1.59 -0.60
C PHE A 51 -11.62 2.55 -1.03
N PHE A 52 -10.92 2.24 -2.13
CA PHE A 52 -9.80 3.06 -2.60
C PHE A 52 -10.25 4.44 -3.08
N PHE A 53 -11.43 4.53 -3.71
CA PHE A 53 -12.00 5.81 -4.13
C PHE A 53 -12.32 6.70 -2.94
N ALA A 54 -13.00 6.16 -1.92
CA ALA A 54 -13.27 6.91 -0.69
C ALA A 54 -11.96 7.31 0.02
N GLN A 55 -11.00 6.40 0.10
CA GLN A 55 -9.69 6.70 0.70
C GLN A 55 -8.95 7.81 -0.06
N PHE A 56 -8.99 7.81 -1.39
CA PHE A 56 -8.41 8.87 -2.21
C PHE A 56 -9.03 10.25 -1.91
N CYS A 57 -10.36 10.34 -1.83
CA CYS A 57 -11.05 11.59 -1.53
C CYS A 57 -10.74 12.14 -0.13
N PHE A 58 -10.57 11.27 0.87
CA PHE A 58 -10.40 11.67 2.28
C PHE A 58 -8.95 11.61 2.78
N ALA A 59 -7.99 11.12 2.00
CA ALA A 59 -6.58 11.00 2.41
C ALA A 59 -5.99 12.35 2.88
N MET A 60 -6.19 13.42 2.09
CA MET A 60 -5.70 14.77 2.43
C MET A 60 -6.41 15.36 3.64
N PHE A 61 -7.69 15.04 3.80
CA PHE A 61 -8.49 15.50 4.95
C PHE A 61 -7.91 14.95 6.25
N TRP A 62 -7.64 13.64 6.35
CA TRP A 62 -7.07 13.04 7.57
C TRP A 62 -5.65 13.49 7.86
N GLY A 63 -4.82 13.67 6.83
CA GLY A 63 -3.49 14.26 6.98
C GLY A 63 -3.56 15.64 7.64
N SER A 64 -4.34 16.54 7.06
CA SER A 64 -4.54 17.91 7.56
C SER A 64 -5.20 17.95 8.94
N LEU A 65 -6.14 17.05 9.20
CA LEU A 65 -6.81 16.96 10.50
C LEU A 65 -5.85 16.47 11.59
N SER A 66 -4.97 15.51 11.27
CA SER A 66 -3.92 15.07 12.20
C SER A 66 -2.90 16.17 12.50
N ASP A 67 -2.62 17.06 11.54
CA ASP A 67 -1.78 18.26 11.76
C ASP A 67 -2.45 19.28 12.70
N ARG A 68 -3.78 19.24 12.85
CA ARG A 68 -4.56 20.21 13.64
C ARG A 68 -5.02 19.69 14.99
N VAL A 69 -5.31 18.40 15.11
CA VAL A 69 -5.82 17.76 16.33
C VAL A 69 -4.70 17.02 17.08
N GLY A 70 -3.73 16.45 16.36
CA GLY A 70 -2.72 15.52 16.92
C GLY A 70 -2.69 14.20 16.13
N ARG A 71 -1.54 13.54 16.11
CA ARG A 71 -1.35 12.26 15.39
C ARG A 71 -2.08 11.13 16.10
N ARG A 72 -1.95 11.04 17.42
CA ARG A 72 -2.51 9.95 18.25
C ARG A 72 -4.03 9.85 18.16
N PRO A 73 -4.83 10.92 18.40
CA PRO A 73 -6.28 10.80 18.40
C PRO A 73 -6.83 10.43 17.02
N ILE A 74 -6.22 10.95 15.94
CA ILE A 74 -6.65 10.63 14.57
C ILE A 74 -6.32 9.18 14.19
N LEU A 75 -5.14 8.67 14.56
CA LEU A 75 -4.80 7.25 14.35
C LEU A 75 -5.76 6.31 15.08
N LEU A 76 -6.08 6.61 16.34
CA LEU A 76 -7.01 5.79 17.14
C LEU A 76 -8.44 5.86 16.60
N LEU A 77 -8.89 7.03 16.14
CA LEU A 77 -10.20 7.19 15.52
C LEU A 77 -10.30 6.39 14.21
N GLY A 78 -9.27 6.44 13.37
CA GLY A 78 -9.22 5.67 12.13
C GLY A 78 -9.23 4.16 12.39
N LEU A 79 -8.46 3.69 13.39
CA LEU A 79 -8.47 2.28 13.82
C LEU A 79 -9.86 1.84 14.28
N LEU A 80 -10.51 2.63 15.14
CA LEU A 80 -11.87 2.34 15.62
C LEU A 80 -12.86 2.28 14.46
N GLY A 81 -12.78 3.24 13.54
CA GLY A 81 -13.58 3.25 12.32
C GLY A 81 -13.38 1.97 11.50
N ASN A 82 -12.13 1.59 11.27
CA ASN A 82 -11.75 0.39 10.52
C ASN A 82 -12.33 -0.89 11.16
N ILE A 83 -12.23 -1.03 12.49
CA ILE A 83 -12.80 -2.15 13.27
C ILE A 83 -14.31 -2.24 13.05
N VAL A 84 -15.03 -1.14 13.26
CA VAL A 84 -16.49 -1.10 13.15
C VAL A 84 -16.93 -1.41 11.72
N THR A 85 -16.33 -0.77 10.72
CA THR A 85 -16.69 -0.99 9.32
C THR A 85 -16.34 -2.39 8.83
N CYS A 86 -15.25 -2.99 9.33
CA CYS A 86 -14.88 -4.37 9.00
C CYS A 86 -15.92 -5.37 9.53
N LEU A 87 -16.35 -5.21 10.79
CA LEU A 87 -17.40 -6.05 11.37
C LEU A 87 -18.73 -5.89 10.61
N LEU A 88 -19.11 -4.65 10.27
CA LEU A 88 -20.31 -4.38 9.48
C LEU A 88 -20.23 -4.97 8.07
N PHE A 89 -19.05 -4.99 7.45
CA PHE A 89 -18.83 -5.63 6.16
C PHE A 89 -19.03 -7.15 6.24
N GLY A 90 -18.50 -7.80 7.28
CA GLY A 90 -18.71 -9.24 7.53
C GLY A 90 -20.17 -9.62 7.80
N LEU A 91 -21.00 -8.68 8.25
CA LEU A 91 -22.46 -8.83 8.46
C LEU A 91 -23.30 -8.50 7.23
N SER A 92 -22.68 -8.19 6.09
CA SER A 92 -23.42 -7.75 4.93
C SER A 92 -24.16 -8.89 4.23
N LYS A 93 -25.38 -8.59 3.76
CA LYS A 93 -26.25 -9.50 2.99
C LYS A 93 -26.71 -8.94 1.65
N SER A 94 -26.21 -7.76 1.29
CA SER A 94 -26.62 -7.03 0.11
C SER A 94 -25.42 -6.29 -0.47
N LEU A 95 -25.40 -6.19 -1.79
CA LEU A 95 -24.38 -5.48 -2.54
C LEU A 95 -24.26 -4.01 -2.08
N ILE A 96 -25.38 -3.30 -1.90
CA ILE A 96 -25.38 -1.88 -1.50
C ILE A 96 -24.78 -1.73 -0.11
N TRP A 97 -25.11 -2.62 0.82
CA TRP A 97 -24.53 -2.62 2.16
C TRP A 97 -23.02 -2.89 2.11
N ALA A 98 -22.58 -3.86 1.31
CA ALA A 98 -21.17 -4.17 1.14
C ALA A 98 -20.39 -2.96 0.58
N ILE A 99 -20.94 -2.27 -0.42
CA ILE A 99 -20.35 -1.05 -0.98
C ILE A 99 -20.31 0.08 0.06
N ALA A 100 -21.42 0.32 0.77
CA ALA A 100 -21.51 1.39 1.76
C ALA A 100 -20.52 1.20 2.92
N THR A 101 -20.42 -0.03 3.44
CA THR A 101 -19.47 -0.36 4.51
C THR A 101 -18.02 -0.27 4.05
N ARG A 102 -17.72 -0.61 2.79
CA ARG A 102 -16.38 -0.42 2.21
C ARG A 102 -16.01 1.02 1.93
N ALA A 103 -16.93 1.81 1.40
CA ALA A 103 -16.74 3.24 1.24
C ALA A 103 -16.53 3.91 2.61
N ALA A 104 -17.30 3.53 3.63
CA ALA A 104 -17.11 3.99 5.00
C ALA A 104 -15.74 3.58 5.56
N CYS A 105 -15.31 2.35 5.30
CA CYS A 105 -13.97 1.87 5.68
C CYS A 105 -12.87 2.73 5.05
N GLY A 106 -12.94 3.01 3.75
CA GLY A 106 -11.97 3.87 3.05
C GLY A 106 -12.00 5.32 3.54
N MET A 107 -13.21 5.85 3.78
CA MET A 107 -13.40 7.18 4.34
C MET A 107 -12.80 7.33 5.73
N LEU A 108 -12.85 6.31 6.58
CA LEU A 108 -12.30 6.34 7.94
C LEU A 108 -10.82 5.90 8.00
N ASN A 109 -10.26 5.40 6.90
CA ASN A 109 -8.90 4.86 6.84
C ASN A 109 -7.86 5.90 6.35
N GLY A 110 -7.57 6.88 7.21
CA GLY A 110 -6.47 7.84 7.04
C GLY A 110 -5.13 7.39 7.65
N ASN A 111 -5.09 6.18 8.23
CA ASN A 111 -4.04 5.77 9.16
C ASN A 111 -2.66 5.64 8.52
N VAL A 112 -2.58 5.17 7.27
CA VAL A 112 -1.30 4.98 6.56
C VAL A 112 -0.53 6.30 6.44
N GLY A 113 -1.20 7.39 6.09
CA GLY A 113 -0.59 8.71 5.96
C GLY A 113 -0.15 9.27 7.32
N VAL A 114 -1.04 9.25 8.30
CA VAL A 114 -0.77 9.77 9.64
C VAL A 114 0.34 8.98 10.34
N ALA A 115 0.36 7.65 10.19
CA ALA A 115 1.39 6.79 10.75
C ALA A 115 2.76 7.05 10.11
N LYS A 116 2.83 7.31 8.80
CA LYS A 116 4.08 7.70 8.13
C LYS A 116 4.59 9.05 8.62
N SER A 117 3.70 10.04 8.79
CA SER A 117 4.08 11.35 9.36
C SER A 117 4.59 11.20 10.79
N MET A 118 3.87 10.45 11.63
CA MET A 118 4.26 10.18 13.01
C MET A 118 5.59 9.41 13.09
N LEU A 119 5.79 8.43 12.22
CA LEU A 119 7.05 7.70 12.13
C LEU A 119 8.19 8.64 11.78
N GLY A 120 8.00 9.52 10.79
CA GLY A 120 8.96 10.56 10.41
C GLY A 120 9.32 11.49 11.57
N GLU A 121 8.34 11.92 12.38
CA GLU A 121 8.54 12.79 13.54
C GLU A 121 9.29 12.11 14.70
N VAL A 122 9.15 10.79 14.86
CA VAL A 122 9.82 10.01 15.92
C VAL A 122 11.22 9.56 15.49
N THR A 123 11.50 9.53 14.18
CA THR A 123 12.77 9.05 13.62
C THR A 123 13.74 10.19 13.32
N ASP A 124 15.03 9.87 13.41
CA ASP A 124 16.15 10.73 13.03
C ASP A 124 16.89 10.11 11.84
N ARG A 125 17.75 10.87 11.14
CA ARG A 125 18.44 10.41 9.92
C ARG A 125 19.23 9.10 10.09
N THR A 126 19.69 8.81 11.30
CA THR A 126 20.45 7.60 11.64
C THR A 126 19.58 6.34 11.71
N ASN A 127 18.28 6.48 12.02
CA ASN A 127 17.37 5.35 12.24
C ASN A 127 16.18 5.31 11.25
N GLN A 128 15.93 6.38 10.50
CA GLN A 128 14.81 6.53 9.56
C GLN A 128 14.72 5.37 8.57
N THR A 129 15.83 4.98 7.94
CA THR A 129 15.84 3.86 6.98
C THR A 129 15.36 2.54 7.61
N ARG A 130 15.79 2.25 8.85
CA ARG A 130 15.36 1.05 9.58
C ARG A 130 13.88 1.12 9.95
N ALA A 131 13.42 2.28 10.38
CA ALA A 131 12.03 2.50 10.76
C ALA A 131 11.07 2.38 9.56
N PHE A 132 11.40 3.01 8.43
CA PHE A 132 10.58 2.91 7.21
C PHE A 132 10.63 1.51 6.59
N SER A 133 11.72 0.76 6.78
CA SER A 133 11.81 -0.65 6.37
C SER A 133 10.86 -1.55 7.15
N LEU A 134 10.63 -1.26 8.44
CA LEU A 134 9.64 -1.96 9.26
C LEU A 134 8.21 -1.72 8.77
N PHE A 135 7.92 -0.53 8.25
CA PHE A 135 6.63 -0.23 7.60
C PHE A 135 6.40 -1.13 6.38
N GLY A 136 7.42 -1.28 5.52
CA GLY A 136 7.38 -2.18 4.36
C GLY A 136 7.24 -3.66 4.77
N PHE A 137 7.91 -4.07 5.84
CA PHE A 137 7.74 -5.40 6.43
C PHE A 137 6.29 -5.65 6.90
N CYS A 138 5.71 -4.72 7.67
CA CYS A 138 4.33 -4.83 8.13
C CYS A 138 3.34 -4.95 6.96
N TRP A 139 3.56 -4.17 5.89
CA TRP A 139 2.76 -4.26 4.66
C TRP A 139 2.85 -5.64 4.02
N GLY A 140 4.06 -6.11 3.74
CA GLY A 140 4.27 -7.42 3.11
C GLY A 140 3.74 -8.57 3.97
N PHE A 141 3.93 -8.51 5.30
CA PHE A 141 3.42 -9.53 6.21
C PHE A 141 1.89 -9.52 6.31
N GLY A 142 1.26 -8.33 6.32
CA GLY A 142 -0.19 -8.19 6.25
C GLY A 142 -0.78 -8.79 4.97
N CYS A 143 -0.12 -8.61 3.82
CA CYS A 143 -0.51 -9.21 2.54
C CYS A 143 -0.39 -10.75 2.51
N ILE A 144 0.30 -11.37 3.47
CA ILE A 144 0.33 -12.83 3.63
C ILE A 144 -0.81 -13.27 4.54
N VAL A 145 -0.87 -12.68 5.74
CA VAL A 145 -1.83 -13.08 6.78
C VAL A 145 -3.26 -12.77 6.37
N GLY A 146 -3.50 -11.64 5.70
CA GLY A 146 -4.84 -11.21 5.26
C GLY A 146 -5.50 -12.25 4.36
N PRO A 147 -4.96 -12.56 3.16
CA PRO A 147 -5.54 -13.55 2.26
C PRO A 147 -5.62 -14.95 2.86
N MET A 148 -4.63 -15.37 3.66
CA MET A 148 -4.72 -16.67 4.35
C MET A 148 -5.92 -16.72 5.29
N THR A 149 -6.10 -15.68 6.12
CA THR A 149 -7.21 -15.59 7.06
C THR A 149 -8.55 -15.52 6.32
N GLY A 150 -8.62 -14.70 5.28
CA GLY A 150 -9.82 -14.53 4.45
C GLY A 150 -10.26 -15.82 3.76
N GLY A 151 -9.34 -16.54 3.14
CA GLY A 151 -9.65 -17.79 2.44
C GLY A 151 -10.02 -18.92 3.40
N TYR A 152 -9.17 -19.19 4.40
CA TYR A 152 -9.34 -20.33 5.30
C TYR A 152 -10.54 -20.21 6.25
N LEU A 153 -10.89 -18.99 6.68
CA LEU A 153 -12.00 -18.77 7.61
C LEU A 153 -13.33 -18.44 6.93
N SER A 154 -13.34 -18.27 5.61
CA SER A 154 -14.60 -18.15 4.87
C SER A 154 -15.41 -19.45 4.93
N ASN A 155 -16.73 -19.35 5.01
CA ASN A 155 -17.65 -20.50 5.14
C ASN A 155 -17.26 -21.47 6.28
N PRO A 156 -17.15 -20.98 7.53
CA PRO A 156 -16.60 -21.76 8.64
C PRO A 156 -17.44 -22.98 9.02
N VAL A 157 -18.75 -22.95 8.77
CA VAL A 157 -19.68 -24.04 9.07
C VAL A 157 -19.42 -25.25 8.17
N ASP A 158 -19.23 -25.01 6.87
CA ASP A 158 -18.92 -26.07 5.90
C ASP A 158 -17.48 -26.56 6.05
N ARG A 159 -16.57 -25.65 6.42
CA ARG A 159 -15.13 -25.95 6.54
C ARG A 159 -14.76 -26.68 7.82
N PHE A 160 -15.35 -26.28 8.95
CA PHE A 160 -15.07 -26.85 10.28
C PHE A 160 -16.37 -27.29 10.96
N PRO A 161 -17.08 -28.29 10.43
CA PRO A 161 -18.39 -28.71 10.94
C PRO A 161 -18.33 -29.21 12.40
N GLY A 162 -17.20 -29.76 12.83
CA GLY A 162 -17.00 -30.20 14.23
C GLY A 162 -16.96 -29.06 15.26
N ILE A 163 -16.57 -27.85 14.86
CA ILE A 163 -16.43 -26.69 15.76
C ILE A 163 -17.59 -25.71 15.56
N PHE A 164 -17.99 -25.46 14.30
CA PHE A 164 -18.98 -24.44 13.95
C PHE A 164 -20.29 -24.99 13.38
N GLY A 165 -20.45 -26.31 13.25
CA GLY A 165 -21.63 -26.94 12.64
C GLY A 165 -22.97 -26.56 13.28
N GLY A 166 -22.98 -26.30 14.59
CA GLY A 166 -24.18 -25.87 15.32
C GLY A 166 -24.44 -24.36 15.31
N CYS A 167 -23.53 -23.55 14.75
CA CYS A 167 -23.64 -22.09 14.83
C CYS A 167 -24.50 -21.52 13.69
N LEU A 168 -25.79 -21.28 13.98
CA LEU A 168 -26.73 -20.67 13.03
C LEU A 168 -26.28 -19.27 12.55
N PHE A 169 -25.61 -18.52 13.42
CA PHE A 169 -25.10 -17.19 13.09
C PHE A 169 -24.03 -17.25 12.00
N LEU A 170 -23.03 -18.13 12.12
CA LEU A 170 -21.98 -18.27 11.11
C LEU A 170 -22.48 -18.94 9.82
N LYS A 171 -23.58 -19.69 9.88
CA LYS A 171 -24.28 -20.18 8.68
C LYS A 171 -24.98 -19.03 7.95
N GLN A 172 -25.55 -18.08 8.68
CA GLN A 172 -26.21 -16.92 8.12
C GLN A 172 -25.22 -15.85 7.63
N PHE A 173 -24.05 -15.76 8.25
CA PHE A 173 -22.98 -14.81 7.91
C PHE A 173 -21.63 -15.54 7.69
N PRO A 174 -21.47 -16.23 6.55
CA PRO A 174 -20.30 -17.05 6.26
C PRO A 174 -18.98 -16.27 6.18
N TYR A 175 -19.04 -14.96 5.94
CA TYR A 175 -17.89 -14.07 5.81
C TYR A 175 -17.60 -13.25 7.07
N PHE A 176 -18.38 -13.43 8.14
CA PHE A 176 -18.18 -12.68 9.38
C PHE A 176 -16.91 -13.10 10.11
N LEU A 177 -16.60 -14.40 10.18
CA LEU A 177 -15.45 -14.92 10.92
C LEU A 177 -14.10 -14.32 10.48
N PRO A 178 -13.74 -14.28 9.17
CA PRO A 178 -12.51 -13.62 8.76
C PRO A 178 -12.49 -12.14 9.14
N CYS A 179 -13.61 -11.42 8.97
CA CYS A 179 -13.71 -10.00 9.34
C CYS A 179 -13.57 -9.80 10.86
N ALA A 180 -14.12 -10.68 11.68
CA ALA A 180 -13.99 -10.63 13.14
C ALA A 180 -12.55 -10.86 13.60
N VAL A 181 -11.81 -11.75 12.93
CA VAL A 181 -10.37 -11.94 13.20
C VAL A 181 -9.55 -10.72 12.76
N ALA A 182 -9.87 -10.10 11.62
CA ALA A 182 -9.21 -8.85 11.24
C ALA A 182 -9.48 -7.72 12.24
N ALA A 183 -10.74 -7.59 12.67
CA ALA A 183 -11.18 -6.61 13.64
C ALA A 183 -10.53 -6.82 15.02
N SER A 184 -10.28 -8.06 15.46
CA SER A 184 -9.63 -8.32 16.76
C SER A 184 -8.15 -7.92 16.77
N ILE A 185 -7.45 -8.08 15.64
CA ILE A 185 -6.08 -7.59 15.47
C ILE A 185 -6.06 -6.06 15.44
N GLY A 186 -7.01 -5.44 14.72
CA GLY A 186 -7.21 -3.98 14.77
C GLY A 186 -7.51 -3.48 16.18
N LEU A 187 -8.35 -4.19 16.93
CA LEU A 187 -8.68 -3.89 18.33
C LEU A 187 -7.46 -4.01 19.24
N THR A 188 -6.61 -5.02 19.01
CA THR A 188 -5.32 -5.14 19.72
C THR A 188 -4.44 -3.92 19.43
N GLY A 189 -4.34 -3.50 18.16
CA GLY A 189 -3.64 -2.28 17.78
C GLY A 189 -4.23 -1.03 18.42
N PHE A 190 -5.55 -0.92 18.51
CA PHE A 190 -6.26 0.17 19.19
C PHE A 190 -5.95 0.19 20.69
N ILE A 191 -6.04 -0.94 21.39
CA ILE A 191 -5.77 -1.04 22.83
C ILE A 191 -4.32 -0.67 23.12
N VAL A 192 -3.36 -1.28 22.41
CA VAL A 192 -1.93 -0.98 22.59
C VAL A 192 -1.64 0.48 22.25
N GLY A 193 -2.21 0.99 21.16
CA GLY A 193 -2.10 2.39 20.77
C GLY A 193 -2.69 3.34 21.81
N PHE A 194 -3.85 3.01 22.38
CA PHE A 194 -4.53 3.83 23.36
C PHE A 194 -3.70 4.00 24.62
N PHE A 195 -3.05 2.94 25.12
CA PHE A 195 -2.24 3.02 26.34
C PHE A 195 -0.79 3.48 26.11
N MET A 196 -0.15 3.07 25.01
CA MET A 196 1.29 3.20 24.84
C MET A 196 1.73 4.23 23.80
N LEU A 197 0.84 4.70 22.91
CA LEU A 197 1.21 5.62 21.84
C LEU A 197 1.28 7.06 22.38
N PRO A 198 2.46 7.71 22.40
CA PRO A 198 2.57 9.11 22.79
C PRO A 198 2.08 10.04 21.68
N GLU A 199 1.64 11.25 22.03
CA GLU A 199 1.38 12.30 21.04
C GLU A 199 2.71 12.89 20.57
N THR A 200 2.92 12.97 19.26
CA THR A 200 4.16 13.53 18.66
C THR A 200 4.01 14.99 18.30
N ARG A 201 2.78 15.49 18.17
CA ARG A 201 2.51 16.90 17.98
C ARG A 201 2.63 17.65 19.32
N HIS A 202 3.86 17.93 19.73
CA HIS A 202 4.13 18.83 20.86
C HIS A 202 4.90 20.08 20.36
N PRO A 203 4.47 21.31 20.71
CA PRO A 203 5.13 22.56 20.28
C PRO A 203 6.61 22.68 20.68
N LYS A 204 7.07 21.89 21.66
CA LYS A 204 8.46 21.90 22.15
C LYS A 204 9.46 21.18 21.24
N ILE A 205 9.00 20.29 20.35
CA ILE A 205 9.88 19.57 19.41
C ILE A 205 10.21 20.44 18.19
N LEU A 206 9.34 21.40 17.84
CA LEU A 206 9.58 22.40 16.80
C LEU A 206 10.50 23.55 17.25
N SER A 207 10.71 23.70 18.57
CA SER A 207 11.57 24.72 19.17
C SER A 207 12.98 24.22 19.52
N ASP A 208 13.27 22.94 19.31
CA ASP A 208 14.62 22.38 19.52
C ASP A 208 15.51 22.75 18.32
N PRO A 209 16.54 23.60 18.50
CA PRO A 209 17.41 24.03 17.40
C PRO A 209 18.16 22.87 16.72
N GLU A 210 18.30 21.73 17.41
CA GLU A 210 19.02 20.54 16.93
C GLU A 210 18.14 19.56 16.15
N ARG A 211 16.81 19.54 16.36
CA ARG A 211 15.85 18.70 15.62
C ARG A 211 15.04 19.53 14.63
N LYS A 212 15.69 20.06 13.59
CA LYS A 212 14.97 20.74 12.50
C LYS A 212 14.14 19.71 11.73
N PRO A 213 12.79 19.85 11.66
CA PRO A 213 11.99 19.12 10.68
C PRO A 213 12.55 19.44 9.29
N PHE A 214 12.60 18.45 8.41
CA PHE A 214 12.95 18.68 7.02
C PHE A 214 11.85 19.52 6.36
N LEU A 215 11.98 20.85 6.45
CA LEU A 215 11.63 21.68 5.31
C LEU A 215 12.72 21.40 4.27
N PRO A 216 12.38 21.07 3.01
CA PRO A 216 13.37 21.02 1.95
C PRO A 216 14.02 22.39 1.91
N SER A 217 15.22 22.47 2.48
CA SER A 217 16.07 23.63 2.36
C SER A 217 16.46 23.69 0.90
N ASN A 218 15.70 24.45 0.12
CA ASN A 218 16.07 24.95 -1.19
C ASN A 218 17.22 25.97 -1.07
N LYS A 219 18.23 25.63 -0.26
CA LYS A 219 19.48 26.33 -0.05
C LYS A 219 20.59 25.29 0.00
N LYS A 220 20.89 24.70 -1.16
CA LYS A 220 22.23 24.31 -1.63
C LYS A 220 22.13 23.61 -3.00
N PHE A 221 21.76 24.39 -4.02
CA PHE A 221 22.34 24.25 -5.36
C PHE A 221 23.05 25.54 -5.80
N TYR A 222 23.50 26.35 -4.84
CA TYR A 222 24.49 27.39 -5.09
C TYR A 222 25.72 27.08 -4.25
N GLY A 223 26.83 26.94 -4.98
CA GLY A 223 28.23 27.04 -4.60
C GLY A 223 28.63 26.76 -3.16
N ALA A 224 29.49 25.76 -2.99
CA ALA A 224 30.54 25.85 -2.00
C ALA A 224 31.26 27.19 -2.15
N VAL A 225 31.13 28.08 -1.16
CA VAL A 225 32.04 29.20 -0.97
C VAL A 225 32.75 28.94 0.34
N ILE A 226 34.01 28.56 0.21
CA ILE A 226 35.01 28.49 1.26
C ILE A 226 35.07 29.89 1.89
N PRO A 227 35.08 30.04 3.24
CA PRO A 227 35.30 31.34 3.84
C PRO A 227 36.74 31.78 3.54
N CYS A 228 36.91 32.71 2.60
CA CYS A 228 38.17 33.40 2.40
C CYS A 228 38.29 34.50 3.47
N ASN A 229 38.84 34.15 4.63
CA ASN A 229 39.49 35.10 5.52
C ASN A 229 40.73 34.43 6.08
N GLU A 230 41.77 34.46 5.25
CA GLU A 230 43.21 34.49 5.56
C GLU A 230 43.93 33.98 4.32
N ILE A 231 44.34 34.91 3.46
CA ILE A 231 45.62 34.91 2.74
C ILE A 231 45.78 36.32 2.20
N ASN A 232 46.68 37.03 2.85
CA ASN A 232 47.26 38.26 2.35
C ASN A 232 48.18 37.92 1.16
N ASP A 233 48.26 38.85 0.23
CA ASP A 233 49.37 39.08 -0.67
C ASP A 233 49.57 38.20 -1.93
N ASN A 234 49.37 38.92 -3.04
CA ASN A 234 50.28 39.08 -4.17
C ASN A 234 50.23 38.09 -5.34
N ASN A 235 49.72 38.67 -6.43
CA ASN A 235 50.12 38.54 -7.82
C ASN A 235 49.54 37.41 -8.67
N ASN A 236 48.84 37.89 -9.70
CA ASN A 236 48.68 37.30 -11.03
C ASN A 236 47.82 36.04 -11.16
N SER A 237 46.52 36.25 -11.38
CA SER A 237 45.97 36.01 -12.73
C SER A 237 44.52 36.49 -12.84
N LYS A 238 44.33 37.23 -13.93
CA LYS A 238 43.15 37.94 -14.39
C LYS A 238 42.17 36.92 -14.99
N PHE A 239 40.89 37.04 -14.65
CA PHE A 239 39.68 36.89 -15.49
C PHE A 239 38.51 36.17 -14.80
N ILE A 240 37.35 36.83 -14.86
CA ILE A 240 35.98 36.41 -14.51
C ILE A 240 35.56 36.65 -13.04
N ALA A 241 35.33 37.92 -12.67
CA ALA A 241 34.58 38.29 -11.47
C ALA A 241 34.03 39.72 -11.54
N ASP A 242 33.16 40.04 -12.50
CA ASP A 242 32.61 41.41 -12.63
C ASP A 242 31.06 41.52 -12.72
N ASP A 243 30.27 40.45 -12.49
CA ASP A 243 28.80 40.54 -12.71
C ASP A 243 27.91 40.16 -11.50
N VAL A 244 28.44 40.02 -10.28
CA VAL A 244 27.61 39.66 -9.11
C VAL A 244 27.98 40.49 -7.89
N CYS A 245 27.59 41.76 -7.87
CA CYS A 245 27.38 42.51 -6.63
C CYS A 245 26.61 43.81 -6.92
N SER A 246 25.28 43.77 -6.85
CA SER A 246 24.45 44.96 -6.58
C SER A 246 22.96 44.62 -6.45
N VAL A 247 22.54 43.87 -5.41
CA VAL A 247 21.25 44.15 -4.76
C VAL A 247 21.37 43.83 -3.27
N THR A 248 21.31 44.89 -2.48
CA THR A 248 21.53 45.00 -1.04
C THR A 248 20.28 44.65 -0.22
N SER A 249 20.46 43.73 0.73
CA SER A 249 20.16 43.79 2.17
C SER A 249 19.00 44.59 2.80
N ASN A 250 17.98 45.08 2.07
CA ASN A 250 16.94 45.96 2.68
C ASN A 250 15.51 45.39 2.80
N ASP A 251 15.25 44.11 2.47
CA ASP A 251 13.88 43.55 2.46
C ASP A 251 13.52 42.58 3.61
N ILE A 252 14.38 42.42 4.63
CA ILE A 252 14.20 41.33 5.62
C ILE A 252 13.24 41.67 6.78
N ASP A 253 12.88 42.95 7.00
CA ASP A 253 12.13 43.36 8.21
C ASP A 253 10.61 43.62 8.02
N LYS A 254 9.97 43.18 6.93
CA LYS A 254 8.52 43.45 6.71
C LYS A 254 7.58 42.24 6.59
N ASP A 255 8.06 41.00 6.64
CA ASP A 255 7.20 39.83 6.36
C ASP A 255 6.64 39.09 7.61
N SER A 256 6.84 39.62 8.81
CA SER A 256 6.46 38.97 10.08
C SER A 256 4.99 39.19 10.52
N THR A 257 4.11 39.73 9.66
CA THR A 257 2.69 40.03 10.00
C THR A 257 1.61 39.36 9.13
N ASN A 258 1.89 38.25 8.42
CA ASN A 258 0.84 37.54 7.66
C ASN A 258 0.79 36.02 7.88
N GLY A 259 0.43 35.62 9.11
CA GLY A 259 0.19 34.23 9.51
C GLY A 259 -1.11 33.58 9.00
N LYS A 260 -1.60 33.90 7.80
CA LYS A 260 -2.87 33.34 7.29
C LYS A 260 -2.90 32.78 5.86
N ASN A 261 -1.82 32.81 5.09
CA ASN A 261 -1.82 32.27 3.72
C ASN A 261 -0.66 31.30 3.47
N ILE A 262 -0.72 30.09 4.05
CA ILE A 262 -0.04 28.92 3.47
C ILE A 262 -1.03 28.26 2.51
N ILE A 263 -1.36 28.98 1.43
CA ILE A 263 -2.08 28.42 0.29
C ILE A 263 -1.03 28.22 -0.79
N ILE A 264 -0.63 26.96 -0.99
CA ILE A 264 -0.07 26.37 -2.20
C ILE A 264 0.72 27.38 -3.07
N ASN A 265 1.93 27.73 -2.64
CA ASN A 265 2.81 28.52 -3.50
C ASN A 265 3.41 27.58 -4.56
N ASN A 266 2.80 27.59 -5.73
CA ASN A 266 3.11 26.75 -6.89
C ASN A 266 4.43 27.16 -7.53
N ASN A 267 5.49 26.40 -7.25
CA ASN A 267 6.63 26.23 -8.17
C ASN A 267 7.10 24.76 -8.08
N ILE A 268 6.16 23.82 -8.27
CA ILE A 268 6.49 22.40 -8.41
C ILE A 268 7.33 22.25 -9.68
N SER A 269 8.58 21.78 -9.52
CA SER A 269 9.50 21.60 -10.64
C SER A 269 8.90 20.64 -11.68
N LYS A 270 9.18 20.89 -12.97
CA LYS A 270 8.82 19.97 -14.07
C LYS A 270 9.34 18.55 -13.83
N ILE A 271 10.40 18.39 -13.04
CA ILE A 271 10.92 17.08 -12.63
C ILE A 271 9.95 16.39 -11.68
N THR A 272 9.51 17.09 -10.63
CA THR A 272 8.57 16.57 -9.62
C THR A 272 7.25 16.13 -10.26
N TYR A 273 6.69 16.92 -11.20
CA TYR A 273 5.48 16.52 -11.91
C TYR A 273 5.67 15.22 -12.71
N ARG A 274 6.80 15.08 -13.42
CA ARG A 274 7.13 13.85 -14.16
C ARG A 274 7.28 12.65 -13.23
N THR A 275 7.88 12.81 -12.06
CA THR A 275 8.03 11.73 -11.08
C THR A 275 6.67 11.31 -10.50
N ILE A 276 5.82 12.27 -10.12
CA ILE A 276 4.46 12.00 -9.62
C ILE A 276 3.63 11.27 -10.67
N ALA A 277 3.65 11.75 -11.92
CA ALA A 277 2.92 11.11 -13.02
C ALA A 277 3.42 9.68 -13.28
N SER A 278 4.74 9.45 -13.27
CA SER A 278 5.32 8.11 -13.41
C SER A 278 4.89 7.18 -12.27
N TYR A 279 4.87 7.69 -11.04
CA TYR A 279 4.44 6.94 -9.86
C TYR A 279 2.96 6.57 -9.93
N ALA A 280 2.10 7.51 -10.34
CA ALA A 280 0.68 7.27 -10.51
C ALA A 280 0.40 6.18 -11.56
N LEU A 281 1.08 6.22 -12.71
CA LEU A 281 0.92 5.22 -13.77
C LEU A 281 1.34 3.82 -13.30
N ILE A 282 2.45 3.72 -12.57
CA ILE A 282 2.90 2.45 -12.00
C ILE A 282 1.92 1.91 -10.96
N CYS A 283 1.47 2.76 -10.04
CA CYS A 283 0.48 2.36 -9.04
C CYS A 283 -0.81 1.90 -9.70
N PHE A 284 -1.28 2.65 -10.71
CA PHE A 284 -2.48 2.28 -11.46
C PHE A 284 -2.33 0.90 -12.11
N GLN A 285 -1.22 0.66 -12.83
CA GLN A 285 -0.95 -0.60 -13.50
C GLN A 285 -0.89 -1.79 -12.51
N THR A 286 -0.16 -1.62 -11.42
CA THR A 286 0.08 -2.69 -10.44
C THR A 286 -1.17 -3.03 -9.63
N ILE A 287 -1.90 -2.02 -9.15
CA ILE A 287 -3.17 -2.20 -8.43
C ILE A 287 -4.24 -2.80 -9.34
N LEU A 288 -4.30 -2.39 -10.62
CA LEU A 288 -5.22 -2.99 -11.59
C LEU A 288 -5.04 -4.50 -11.66
N LEU A 289 -3.79 -4.97 -11.74
CA LEU A 289 -3.52 -6.40 -11.78
C LEU A 289 -3.82 -7.11 -10.44
N ASP A 290 -3.50 -6.47 -9.31
CA ASP A 290 -3.78 -7.05 -8.00
C ASP A 290 -5.29 -7.20 -7.73
N GLU A 291 -6.12 -6.34 -8.29
CA GLU A 291 -7.59 -6.46 -8.23
C GLU A 291 -8.17 -7.45 -9.26
N VAL A 292 -7.61 -7.47 -10.48
CA VAL A 292 -8.05 -8.40 -11.53
C VAL A 292 -7.64 -9.83 -11.22
N TYR A 293 -6.49 -10.05 -10.58
CA TYR A 293 -5.94 -11.39 -10.35
C TYR A 293 -6.86 -12.31 -9.54
N PRO A 294 -7.39 -11.92 -8.36
CA PRO A 294 -8.33 -12.74 -7.61
C PRO A 294 -9.54 -13.14 -8.44
N ILE A 295 -10.18 -12.18 -9.12
CA ILE A 295 -11.34 -12.40 -9.99
C ILE A 295 -10.98 -13.37 -11.12
N TYR A 296 -9.86 -13.12 -11.81
CA TYR A 296 -9.36 -13.98 -12.89
C TYR A 296 -9.20 -15.44 -12.46
N THR A 297 -8.62 -15.69 -11.30
CA THR A 297 -8.37 -17.07 -10.85
C THR A 297 -9.64 -17.81 -10.45
N VAL A 298 -10.64 -17.14 -9.87
CA VAL A 298 -11.88 -17.79 -9.39
C VAL A 298 -12.95 -17.92 -10.46
N THR A 299 -12.94 -17.05 -11.48
CA THR A 299 -13.88 -17.13 -12.61
C THR A 299 -13.82 -18.53 -13.26
N PRO A 300 -14.97 -19.12 -13.64
CA PRO A 300 -14.99 -20.43 -14.27
C PRO A 300 -14.19 -20.51 -15.58
N ILE A 301 -13.72 -21.72 -15.91
CA ILE A 301 -12.88 -21.98 -17.10
C ILE A 301 -13.61 -21.62 -18.41
N LYS A 302 -14.93 -21.85 -18.47
CA LYS A 302 -15.80 -21.47 -19.60
C LYS A 302 -15.72 -19.98 -19.95
N ASP A 303 -15.57 -19.12 -18.95
CA ASP A 303 -15.56 -17.67 -19.06
C ASP A 303 -14.13 -17.08 -19.14
N GLY A 304 -13.12 -17.96 -19.22
CA GLY A 304 -11.71 -17.57 -19.38
C GLY A 304 -10.93 -17.39 -18.08
N GLY A 305 -11.47 -17.85 -16.94
CA GLY A 305 -10.73 -17.91 -15.67
C GLY A 305 -10.07 -19.27 -15.39
N LEU A 306 -9.60 -19.48 -14.16
CA LEU A 306 -8.97 -20.74 -13.74
C LEU A 306 -9.88 -21.66 -12.90
N GLY A 307 -11.03 -21.18 -12.43
CA GLY A 307 -11.98 -21.94 -11.63
C GLY A 307 -11.45 -22.32 -10.24
N PHE A 308 -10.58 -21.51 -9.64
CA PHE A 308 -9.99 -21.76 -8.33
C PHE A 308 -11.00 -21.60 -7.19
N ASN A 309 -10.82 -22.40 -6.15
CA ASN A 309 -11.53 -22.20 -4.88
C ASN A 309 -10.86 -21.07 -4.07
N SER A 310 -11.57 -20.55 -3.05
CA SER A 310 -11.04 -19.52 -2.14
C SER A 310 -9.70 -19.90 -1.49
N ASN A 311 -9.48 -21.20 -1.23
CA ASN A 311 -8.23 -21.70 -0.64
C ASN A 311 -7.06 -21.68 -1.62
N ASP A 312 -7.30 -22.05 -2.87
CA ASP A 312 -6.27 -22.08 -3.92
C ASP A 312 -5.80 -20.65 -4.23
N LEU A 313 -6.76 -19.71 -4.29
CA LEU A 313 -6.49 -18.28 -4.39
C LEU A 313 -5.76 -17.75 -3.15
N ALA A 314 -6.18 -18.12 -1.94
CA ALA A 314 -5.48 -17.72 -0.72
C ALA A 314 -4.02 -18.22 -0.70
N LEU A 315 -3.77 -19.44 -1.19
CA LEU A 315 -2.44 -20.02 -1.30
C LEU A 315 -1.55 -19.23 -2.27
N THR A 316 -2.08 -18.85 -3.44
CA THR A 316 -1.30 -18.09 -4.43
C THR A 316 -0.98 -16.67 -3.96
N LEU A 317 -1.92 -16.01 -3.28
CA LEU A 317 -1.73 -14.70 -2.68
C LEU A 317 -0.71 -14.76 -1.52
N ALA A 318 -0.82 -15.76 -0.64
CA ALA A 318 0.13 -15.97 0.46
C ALA A 318 1.55 -16.24 -0.05
N PHE A 319 1.69 -17.08 -1.07
CA PHE A 319 2.97 -17.33 -1.74
C PHE A 319 3.53 -16.04 -2.35
N SER A 320 2.70 -15.26 -3.05
CA SER A 320 3.09 -13.96 -3.62
C SER A 320 3.58 -12.99 -2.55
N GLY A 321 2.91 -12.92 -1.39
CA GLY A 321 3.30 -12.08 -0.26
C GLY A 321 4.62 -12.52 0.39
N ALA A 322 4.81 -13.83 0.61
CA ALA A 322 6.04 -14.37 1.18
C ALA A 322 7.24 -14.12 0.26
N LEU A 323 7.04 -14.33 -1.03
CA LEU A 323 8.04 -14.01 -2.05
C LEU A 323 8.32 -12.52 -2.11
N HIS A 324 7.31 -11.66 -1.95
CA HIS A 324 7.50 -10.21 -1.92
C HIS A 324 8.47 -9.81 -0.81
N LEU A 325 8.29 -10.33 0.41
CA LEU A 325 9.22 -10.09 1.52
C LEU A 325 10.63 -10.61 1.21
N PHE A 326 10.76 -11.84 0.70
CA PHE A 326 12.05 -12.41 0.32
C PHE A 326 12.77 -11.52 -0.72
N CYS A 327 12.05 -11.12 -1.77
CA CYS A 327 12.59 -10.27 -2.83
C CYS A 327 12.95 -8.87 -2.31
N GLN A 328 12.14 -8.28 -1.44
CA GLN A 328 12.36 -6.95 -0.85
C GLN A 328 13.66 -6.90 -0.04
N PHE A 329 13.91 -7.92 0.79
CA PHE A 329 15.04 -7.90 1.73
C PHE A 329 16.34 -8.47 1.16
N LEU A 330 16.27 -9.45 0.25
CA LEU A 330 17.47 -10.14 -0.25
C LEU A 330 17.79 -9.77 -1.71
N VAL A 331 16.80 -9.87 -2.58
CA VAL A 331 17.01 -9.71 -4.03
C VAL A 331 17.22 -8.24 -4.41
N TYR A 332 16.41 -7.34 -3.86
CA TYR A 332 16.48 -5.92 -4.22
C TYR A 332 17.82 -5.26 -3.85
N PRO A 333 18.34 -5.40 -2.59
CA PRO A 333 19.65 -4.83 -2.25
C PRO A 333 20.78 -5.40 -3.10
N TYR A 334 20.72 -6.70 -3.41
CA TYR A 334 21.69 -7.36 -4.28
C TYR A 334 21.69 -6.77 -5.70
N LEU A 335 20.52 -6.57 -6.30
CA LEU A 335 20.39 -5.96 -7.63
C LEU A 335 20.84 -4.50 -7.62
N ARG A 336 20.47 -3.74 -6.59
CA ARG A 336 20.84 -2.32 -6.44
C ARG A 336 22.34 -2.10 -6.33
N ASN A 337 23.08 -3.03 -5.72
CA ASN A 337 24.54 -2.92 -5.65
C ASN A 337 25.23 -3.14 -7.00
N LYS A 338 24.55 -3.78 -7.96
CA LYS A 338 25.09 -4.06 -9.29
C LYS A 338 24.61 -3.07 -10.35
N TRP A 339 23.36 -2.63 -10.25
CA TRP A 339 22.68 -1.88 -11.30
C TRP A 339 22.24 -0.50 -10.80
N ASP A 340 22.29 0.47 -11.71
CA ASP A 340 21.78 1.81 -11.43
C ASP A 340 20.25 1.81 -11.28
N THR A 341 19.76 2.66 -10.39
CA THR A 341 18.34 2.81 -10.00
C THR A 341 17.49 3.10 -11.23
N LEU A 342 17.93 4.01 -12.12
CA LEU A 342 17.17 4.37 -13.32
C LEU A 342 17.13 3.23 -14.36
N LYS A 343 18.20 2.44 -14.47
CA LYS A 343 18.24 1.28 -15.38
C LYS A 343 17.32 0.17 -14.91
N MET A 344 17.30 -0.12 -13.61
CA MET A 344 16.38 -1.09 -13.00
C MET A 344 14.92 -0.70 -13.24
N PHE A 345 14.60 0.58 -13.07
CA PHE A 345 13.26 1.11 -13.32
C PHE A 345 12.79 0.87 -14.76
N ARG A 346 13.60 1.28 -15.75
CA ARG A 346 13.28 1.14 -17.17
C ARG A 346 13.16 -0.33 -17.59
N PHE A 347 14.08 -1.17 -17.11
CA PHE A 347 14.05 -2.60 -17.37
C PHE A 347 12.76 -3.23 -16.86
N ALA A 348 12.41 -2.96 -15.61
CA ALA A 348 11.24 -3.58 -15.00
C ALA A 348 9.92 -3.11 -15.64
N PHE A 349 9.85 -1.85 -16.10
CA PHE A 349 8.71 -1.35 -16.86
C PHE A 349 8.50 -2.11 -18.18
N ILE A 350 9.58 -2.37 -18.93
CA ILE A 350 9.52 -3.16 -20.17
C ILE A 350 9.16 -4.62 -19.86
N ALA A 351 9.72 -5.18 -18.78
CA ALA A 351 9.51 -6.56 -18.39
C ALA A 351 8.07 -6.87 -17.89
N PHE A 352 7.30 -5.85 -17.49
CA PHE A 352 5.88 -6.05 -17.17
C PHE A 352 5.03 -6.45 -18.38
N VAL A 353 5.38 -5.99 -19.59
CA VAL A 353 4.65 -6.31 -20.81
C VAL A 353 4.55 -7.83 -21.04
N PRO A 354 5.66 -8.59 -21.15
CA PRO A 354 5.57 -10.04 -21.29
C PRO A 354 4.96 -10.71 -20.07
N CYS A 355 5.17 -10.19 -18.85
CA CYS A 355 4.54 -10.72 -17.64
C CYS A 355 3.01 -10.73 -17.75
N TYR A 356 2.43 -9.67 -18.29
CA TYR A 356 0.97 -9.54 -18.42
C TYR A 356 0.40 -10.34 -19.59
N CYS A 357 1.15 -10.46 -20.70
CA CYS A 357 0.74 -11.31 -21.83
C CYS A 357 0.67 -12.80 -21.45
N ILE A 358 1.40 -13.25 -20.42
CA ILE A 358 1.38 -14.64 -19.98
C ILE A 358 0.04 -15.02 -19.30
N PHE A 359 -0.64 -14.11 -18.59
CA PHE A 359 -1.93 -14.42 -17.95
C PHE A 359 -2.99 -14.99 -18.92
N PRO A 360 -3.34 -14.32 -20.04
CA PRO A 360 -4.31 -14.86 -20.99
C PRO A 360 -3.79 -16.13 -21.69
N LEU A 361 -2.47 -16.29 -21.86
CA LEU A 361 -1.89 -17.52 -22.40
C LEU A 361 -2.12 -18.71 -21.46
N ILE A 362 -2.01 -18.51 -20.14
CA ILE A 362 -2.33 -19.53 -19.13
C ILE A 362 -3.81 -19.93 -19.25
N SER A 363 -4.73 -18.98 -19.41
CA SER A 363 -6.17 -19.25 -19.52
C SER A 363 -6.52 -20.03 -20.79
N LEU A 364 -5.91 -19.67 -21.92
CA LEU A 364 -6.07 -20.39 -23.18
C LEU A 364 -5.54 -21.83 -23.08
N LEU A 365 -4.41 -22.02 -22.40
CA LEU A 365 -3.85 -23.34 -22.14
C LEU A 365 -4.76 -24.17 -21.23
N GLN A 366 -5.27 -23.59 -20.14
CA GLN A 366 -6.24 -24.21 -19.24
C GLN A 366 -7.49 -24.70 -19.99
N ARG A 367 -8.05 -23.85 -20.88
CA ARG A 367 -9.24 -24.21 -21.66
C ARG A 367 -8.98 -25.40 -22.58
N LYS A 368 -7.89 -25.36 -23.35
CA LYS A 368 -7.49 -26.46 -24.25
C LYS A 368 -7.26 -27.78 -23.51
N LEU A 369 -6.65 -27.73 -22.33
CA LEU A 369 -6.39 -28.92 -21.51
C LEU A 369 -7.66 -29.50 -20.89
N THR A 370 -8.67 -28.65 -20.63
CA THR A 370 -9.97 -29.07 -20.06
C THR A 370 -10.88 -29.69 -21.14
N GLU A 371 -10.83 -29.19 -22.37
CA GLU A 371 -11.59 -29.75 -23.52
C GLU A 371 -11.10 -31.16 -23.93
N SER A 372 -9.88 -31.55 -23.56
CA SER A 372 -9.34 -32.90 -23.78
C SER A 372 -9.57 -33.79 -22.55
N GLU A 373 -10.66 -34.59 -22.54
CA GLU A 373 -11.07 -35.45 -21.41
C GLU A 373 -9.97 -36.36 -20.84
N ILE A 374 -8.97 -36.74 -21.64
CA ILE A 374 -7.85 -37.60 -21.24
C ILE A 374 -6.86 -36.87 -20.30
N THR A 375 -6.91 -35.53 -20.23
CA THR A 375 -5.82 -34.70 -19.67
C THR A 375 -6.26 -33.85 -18.47
N SER A 376 -7.43 -34.06 -17.85
CA SER A 376 -7.92 -33.15 -16.79
C SER A 376 -7.04 -33.12 -15.52
N LYS A 377 -6.48 -34.27 -15.11
CA LYS A 377 -5.53 -34.36 -13.99
C LYS A 377 -4.13 -33.82 -14.35
N MET A 378 -3.68 -34.02 -15.59
CA MET A 378 -2.38 -33.48 -16.07
C MET A 378 -2.45 -31.97 -16.26
N GLY A 379 -3.57 -31.43 -16.73
CA GLY A 379 -3.73 -30.01 -17.02
C GLY A 379 -3.65 -29.14 -15.78
N THR A 380 -4.30 -29.56 -14.69
CA THR A 380 -4.16 -28.90 -13.39
C THR A 380 -2.70 -28.94 -12.92
N THR A 381 -2.01 -30.06 -13.09
CA THR A 381 -0.60 -30.24 -12.68
C THR A 381 0.37 -29.32 -13.43
N VAL A 382 0.10 -28.96 -14.69
CA VAL A 382 0.96 -28.08 -15.51
C VAL A 382 0.69 -26.60 -15.25
N ILE A 383 -0.53 -26.24 -14.85
CA ILE A 383 -0.93 -24.83 -14.75
C ILE A 383 -0.43 -24.19 -13.47
N TRP A 384 -0.41 -24.93 -12.36
CA TRP A 384 0.17 -24.49 -11.10
C TRP A 384 1.64 -24.00 -11.22
N PRO A 385 2.60 -24.79 -11.76
CA PRO A 385 3.99 -24.32 -11.86
C PRO A 385 4.14 -23.14 -12.83
N LEU A 386 3.37 -23.09 -13.92
CA LEU A 386 3.39 -21.96 -14.87
C LEU A 386 2.88 -20.67 -14.21
N LEU A 387 1.79 -20.78 -13.44
CA LEU A 387 1.21 -19.68 -12.67
C LEU A 387 2.21 -19.20 -11.60
N PHE A 388 2.80 -20.11 -10.82
CA PHE A 388 3.79 -19.75 -9.81
C PHE A 388 5.03 -19.10 -10.42
N LEU A 389 5.51 -19.58 -11.56
CA LEU A 389 6.63 -18.97 -12.28
C LEU A 389 6.30 -17.54 -12.73
N ASN A 390 5.10 -17.33 -13.28
CA ASN A 390 4.65 -15.99 -13.66
C ASN A 390 4.49 -15.07 -12.44
N LEU A 391 3.94 -15.58 -11.33
CA LEU A 391 3.84 -14.84 -10.07
C LEU A 391 5.22 -14.48 -9.50
N ILE A 392 6.21 -15.39 -9.58
CA ILE A 392 7.57 -15.10 -9.16
C ILE A 392 8.12 -13.92 -9.95
N PHE A 393 7.98 -13.97 -11.28
CA PHE A 393 8.42 -12.91 -12.15
C PHE A 393 7.70 -11.58 -11.85
N ARG A 394 6.37 -11.62 -11.69
CA ARG A 394 5.55 -10.45 -11.32
C ARG A 394 5.98 -9.81 -10.01
N VAL A 395 6.19 -10.61 -8.97
CA VAL A 395 6.58 -10.13 -7.63
C VAL A 395 7.95 -9.49 -7.67
N LEU A 396 8.91 -10.10 -8.38
CA LEU A 396 10.23 -9.52 -8.60
C LEU A 396 10.15 -8.14 -9.26
N LEU A 397 9.34 -8.02 -10.32
CA LEU A 397 9.14 -6.74 -11.02
C LEU A 397 8.48 -5.69 -10.12
N ASN A 398 7.44 -6.07 -9.37
CA ASN A 398 6.75 -5.18 -8.43
C ASN A 398 7.73 -4.64 -7.38
N VAL A 399 8.50 -5.51 -6.72
CA VAL A 399 9.50 -5.11 -5.72
C VAL A 399 10.54 -4.16 -6.30
N ILE A 400 11.06 -4.48 -7.49
CA ILE A 400 12.05 -3.63 -8.18
C ILE A 400 11.46 -2.25 -8.47
N VAL A 401 10.29 -2.18 -9.11
CA VAL A 401 9.72 -0.89 -9.52
C VAL A 401 9.31 -0.04 -8.32
N PHE A 402 8.58 -0.60 -7.36
CA PHE A 402 8.10 0.16 -6.19
C PHE A 402 9.25 0.69 -5.33
N THR A 403 10.25 -0.13 -5.06
CA THR A 403 11.38 0.32 -4.22
C THR A 403 12.24 1.34 -4.96
N THR A 404 12.43 1.16 -6.27
CA THR A 404 13.22 2.08 -7.10
C THR A 404 12.54 3.44 -7.25
N ILE A 405 11.23 3.48 -7.49
CA ILE A 405 10.52 4.76 -7.61
C ILE A 405 10.42 5.51 -6.29
N MET A 406 10.29 4.80 -5.17
CA MET A 406 10.33 5.42 -3.84
C MET A 406 11.70 6.01 -3.47
N ILE A 407 12.78 5.56 -4.11
CA ILE A 407 14.12 6.16 -3.97
C ILE A 407 14.31 7.35 -4.92
N LEU A 408 13.60 7.37 -6.05
CA LEU A 408 13.66 8.44 -7.05
C LEU A 408 12.78 9.66 -6.69
N VAL A 409 11.69 9.44 -5.94
CA VAL A 409 10.84 10.47 -5.31
C VAL A 409 11.51 10.94 -4.03
#